data_AF-A0A2H2Z2T8-F1
#
_entry.id   AF-A0A2H2Z2T8-F1
#
_cell.length_a   1.000
_cell.length_b   1.000
_cell.length_c   1.000
_cell.angle_alpha   90.00
_cell.angle_beta   90.00
_cell.angle_gamma   90.00
#
_symmetry.space_group_name_H-M   'P 1'
#
loop_
_entity.id
_entity.type
_entity.pdbx_description
1 polymer ?
#
loop_
_entity_poly.entity_id
_entity_poly.type
_entity_poly.pdbx_seq_one_letter_code
_entity_poly.pdbx_strand_id
1 'polypeptide(L)'
;MRRSKRTNTLLIVSNHVASIYDDRWVDDVLHYTGMGQFGDQSLETKQNRTLNKSGTNGVAVHLCEVFTARTYTYIGEVVLADEPYQEKQPDVEGRDRLVWIFPLRLKSGAPPVIPGATLKQLNQVKENQARKLSDAEVEALALRQGRANVGKRSTQVTQHQRSPWVAEHAKRRSKGLCDLCQQASPFNRKDGTPYLETHHIEWLVHGGADTVENTVALCPNCHRKMHVLDDQTDKKVLVARLNAH
;
A
#
# COMPACT_ATOMS: atom_id res chain seq x y z
N MET A 1 -9.36 -19.82 5.45
CA MET A 1 -10.70 -20.09 6.03
C MET A 1 -10.63 -20.91 7.33
N ARG A 2 -11.47 -20.59 8.32
CA ARG A 2 -11.61 -21.28 9.63
C ARG A 2 -13.08 -21.31 10.07
N ARG A 3 -13.66 -22.48 10.28
CA ARG A 3 -15.09 -22.67 10.61
C ARG A 3 -15.28 -22.91 12.11
N SER A 4 -16.21 -22.17 12.74
CA SER A 4 -16.60 -22.35 14.15
C SER A 4 -18.05 -22.82 14.28
N LYS A 5 -18.28 -24.10 14.62
CA LYS A 5 -19.63 -24.63 14.82
C LYS A 5 -20.39 -23.95 15.97
N ARG A 6 -19.68 -23.56 17.04
CA ARG A 6 -20.26 -22.94 18.24
C ARG A 6 -20.99 -21.62 17.95
N THR A 7 -20.40 -20.78 17.09
CA THR A 7 -20.94 -19.45 16.74
C THR A 7 -21.65 -19.45 15.39
N ASN A 8 -21.72 -20.60 14.72
CA ASN A 8 -22.18 -20.72 13.34
C ASN A 8 -21.50 -19.75 12.34
N THR A 9 -20.21 -19.43 12.54
CA THR A 9 -19.45 -18.51 11.68
C THR A 9 -18.34 -19.18 10.87
N LEU A 10 -17.99 -18.60 9.73
CA LEU A 10 -16.80 -18.89 8.93
C LEU A 10 -15.90 -17.64 8.90
N LEU A 11 -14.70 -17.74 9.47
CA LEU A 11 -13.70 -16.69 9.35
C LEU A 11 -12.84 -16.93 8.11
N ILE A 12 -12.82 -15.97 7.20
CA ILE A 12 -11.88 -15.91 6.08
C ILE A 12 -10.79 -14.89 6.38
N VAL A 13 -9.59 -15.17 5.88
CA VAL A 13 -8.43 -14.32 6.06
C VAL A 13 -7.81 -14.11 4.69
N SER A 14 -7.72 -12.86 4.26
CA SER A 14 -6.93 -12.45 3.11
C SER A 14 -5.60 -11.90 3.60
N ASN A 15 -4.50 -12.53 3.20
CA ASN A 15 -3.17 -12.18 3.69
C ASN A 15 -2.35 -11.50 2.60
N HIS A 16 -2.16 -10.19 2.73
CA HIS A 16 -1.44 -9.40 1.74
C HIS A 16 0.08 -9.47 1.89
N VAL A 17 0.59 -9.99 3.01
CA VAL A 17 2.02 -10.03 3.35
C VAL A 17 2.70 -11.31 2.84
N ALA A 18 2.04 -12.45 3.04
CA ALA A 18 2.56 -13.76 2.66
C ALA A 18 1.39 -14.65 2.27
N SER A 19 1.16 -14.77 0.96
CA SER A 19 0.10 -15.59 0.41
C SER A 19 0.49 -16.05 -0.99
N ILE A 20 0.18 -17.32 -1.29
CA ILE A 20 0.20 -17.85 -2.65
C ILE A 20 -1.08 -17.48 -3.42
N TYR A 21 -2.08 -16.98 -2.70
CA TYR A 21 -3.38 -16.59 -3.23
C TYR A 21 -3.37 -15.11 -3.61
N ASP A 22 -3.92 -14.82 -4.77
CA ASP A 22 -4.00 -13.48 -5.34
C ASP A 22 -5.38 -12.85 -5.09
N ASP A 23 -5.67 -12.61 -3.81
CA ASP A 23 -6.89 -11.94 -3.36
C ASP A 23 -6.83 -10.44 -3.69
N ARG A 24 -7.95 -9.86 -4.12
CA ARG A 24 -7.98 -8.46 -4.55
C ARG A 24 -9.34 -7.80 -4.44
N TRP A 25 -9.35 -6.48 -4.23
CA TRP A 25 -10.55 -5.66 -4.28
C TRP A 25 -10.74 -5.07 -5.68
N VAL A 26 -11.93 -5.22 -6.26
CA VAL A 26 -12.37 -4.59 -7.52
C VAL A 26 -13.75 -3.98 -7.25
N ASP A 27 -13.88 -2.66 -7.37
CA ASP A 27 -15.14 -1.93 -7.20
C ASP A 27 -15.95 -2.35 -5.94
N ASP A 28 -15.31 -2.32 -4.77
CA ASP A 28 -15.85 -2.74 -3.46
C ASP A 28 -16.22 -4.23 -3.32
N VAL A 29 -15.79 -5.07 -4.26
CA VAL A 29 -15.90 -6.53 -4.19
C VAL A 29 -14.52 -7.14 -4.00
N LEU A 30 -14.34 -7.90 -2.91
CA LEU A 30 -13.17 -8.74 -2.68
C LEU A 30 -13.32 -10.04 -3.47
N HIS A 31 -12.45 -10.24 -4.45
CA HIS A 31 -12.26 -11.49 -5.15
C HIS A 31 -11.34 -12.37 -4.28
N TYR A 32 -11.94 -13.23 -3.46
CA TYR A 32 -11.25 -14.06 -2.48
C TYR A 32 -10.95 -15.46 -3.04
N THR A 33 -9.71 -15.92 -2.95
CA THR A 33 -9.33 -17.24 -3.44
C THR A 33 -9.72 -18.34 -2.44
N GLY A 34 -10.27 -19.42 -2.98
CA GLY A 34 -10.70 -20.60 -2.25
C GLY A 34 -9.56 -21.29 -1.49
N MET A 35 -9.94 -22.14 -0.54
CA MET A 35 -8.99 -22.96 0.21
C MET A 35 -8.51 -24.14 -0.65
N GLY A 36 -7.23 -24.46 -0.51
CA GLY A 36 -6.55 -25.57 -1.19
C GLY A 36 -5.21 -25.07 -1.74
N GLN A 37 -4.11 -25.74 -1.43
CA GLN A 37 -2.74 -25.27 -1.74
C GLN A 37 -2.04 -26.07 -2.84
N PHE A 38 -2.59 -27.22 -3.22
CA PHE A 38 -2.06 -28.13 -4.24
C PHE A 38 -3.18 -28.53 -5.19
N GLY A 39 -2.85 -28.64 -6.48
CA GLY A 39 -3.78 -29.07 -7.53
C GLY A 39 -5.03 -28.20 -7.65
N ASP A 40 -5.92 -28.63 -8.55
CA ASP A 40 -7.16 -27.92 -8.81
C ASP A 40 -8.09 -27.91 -7.60
N GLN A 41 -8.63 -26.74 -7.30
CA GLN A 41 -9.58 -26.56 -6.21
C GLN A 41 -10.97 -27.07 -6.60
N SER A 42 -11.72 -27.52 -5.59
CA SER A 42 -13.10 -27.94 -5.74
C SER A 42 -14.02 -27.21 -4.74
N LEU A 43 -15.22 -26.88 -5.21
CA LEU A 43 -16.31 -26.36 -4.37
C LEU A 43 -16.86 -27.41 -3.42
N GLU A 44 -16.59 -28.70 -3.63
CA GLU A 44 -17.10 -29.77 -2.75
C GLU A 44 -16.25 -29.95 -1.48
N THR A 45 -15.05 -29.36 -1.44
CA THR A 45 -14.22 -29.36 -0.23
C THR A 45 -14.92 -28.60 0.90
N LYS A 46 -14.78 -29.08 2.15
CA LYS A 46 -15.61 -28.65 3.30
C LYS A 46 -15.77 -27.13 3.40
N GLN A 47 -14.67 -26.38 3.40
CA GLN A 47 -14.69 -24.92 3.60
C GLN A 47 -15.16 -24.17 2.35
N ASN A 48 -14.71 -24.56 1.15
CA ASN A 48 -15.17 -23.93 -0.11
C ASN A 48 -16.67 -24.13 -0.29
N ARG A 49 -17.19 -25.33 0.01
CA ARG A 49 -18.63 -25.62 0.00
C ARG A 49 -19.40 -24.74 0.98
N THR A 50 -18.83 -24.52 2.16
CA THR A 50 -19.47 -23.67 3.18
C THR A 50 -19.54 -22.23 2.72
N LEU A 51 -18.48 -21.70 2.12
CA LEU A 51 -18.47 -20.34 1.57
C LEU A 51 -19.40 -20.20 0.37
N ASN A 52 -19.36 -21.16 -0.57
CA ASN A 52 -20.23 -21.20 -1.75
C ASN A 52 -21.72 -21.17 -1.37
N LYS A 53 -22.09 -21.93 -0.34
CA LYS A 53 -23.48 -22.02 0.15
C LYS A 53 -23.82 -20.98 1.22
N SER A 54 -22.95 -20.00 1.48
CA SER A 54 -23.12 -19.05 2.60
C SER A 54 -24.41 -18.23 2.53
N GLY A 55 -24.94 -17.98 1.33
CA GLY A 55 -26.23 -17.30 1.15
C GLY A 55 -27.45 -18.10 1.63
N THR A 56 -27.34 -19.43 1.79
CA THR A 56 -28.49 -20.31 2.09
C THR A 56 -28.28 -21.22 3.31
N ASN A 57 -27.03 -21.46 3.71
CA ASN A 57 -26.70 -22.38 4.81
C ASN A 57 -26.73 -21.74 6.21
N GLY A 58 -27.05 -20.43 6.29
CA GLY A 58 -27.14 -19.67 7.53
C GLY A 58 -25.80 -19.40 8.24
N VAL A 59 -24.66 -19.70 7.62
CA VAL A 59 -23.32 -19.46 8.19
C VAL A 59 -22.89 -18.03 7.90
N ALA A 60 -22.70 -17.22 8.94
CA ALA A 60 -22.17 -15.87 8.78
C ALA A 60 -20.68 -15.90 8.42
N VAL A 61 -20.30 -15.16 7.38
CA VAL A 61 -18.92 -15.10 6.90
C VAL A 61 -18.28 -13.80 7.37
N HIS A 62 -17.15 -13.91 8.07
CA HIS A 62 -16.41 -12.79 8.61
C HIS A 62 -15.06 -12.67 7.93
N LEU A 63 -14.67 -11.46 7.56
CA LEU A 63 -13.41 -11.17 6.88
C LEU A 63 -12.42 -10.51 7.86
N CYS A 64 -11.21 -11.07 7.91
CA CYS A 64 -10.02 -10.38 8.39
C CYS A 64 -9.01 -10.20 7.25
N GLU A 65 -8.29 -9.09 7.28
CA GLU A 65 -7.15 -8.85 6.38
C GLU A 65 -5.85 -8.69 7.17
N VAL A 66 -4.75 -9.15 6.58
CA VAL A 66 -3.40 -9.06 7.16
C VAL A 66 -2.55 -8.17 6.28
N PHE A 67 -2.20 -7.00 6.80
CA PHE A 67 -1.29 -6.02 6.15
C PHE A 67 0.10 -5.98 6.79
N THR A 68 0.17 -6.43 8.04
CA THR A 68 1.40 -6.57 8.82
C THR A 68 1.46 -7.99 9.34
N ALA A 69 2.63 -8.63 9.25
CA ALA A 69 2.79 -10.02 9.67
C ALA A 69 2.23 -10.25 11.08
N ARG A 70 1.44 -11.31 11.24
CA ARG A 70 0.80 -11.71 12.51
C ARG A 70 -0.25 -10.72 13.07
N THR A 71 -0.59 -9.67 12.35
CA THR A 71 -1.62 -8.70 12.76
C THR A 71 -2.86 -8.87 11.89
N TYR A 72 -3.99 -9.18 12.53
CA TYR A 72 -5.27 -9.40 11.84
C TYR A 72 -6.18 -8.19 12.05
N THR A 73 -6.55 -7.53 10.97
CA THR A 73 -7.52 -6.43 10.99
C THR A 73 -8.89 -7.01 10.69
N TYR A 74 -9.82 -6.96 11.64
CA TYR A 74 -11.20 -7.35 11.40
C TYR A 74 -11.88 -6.31 10.51
N ILE A 75 -12.45 -6.77 9.39
CA ILE A 75 -13.03 -5.90 8.36
C ILE A 75 -14.55 -5.85 8.53
N GLY A 76 -15.19 -6.99 8.75
CA GLY A 76 -16.64 -7.06 8.90
C GLY A 76 -17.24 -8.39 8.45
N GLU A 77 -18.57 -8.45 8.49
CA GLU A 77 -19.35 -9.54 7.89
C GLU A 77 -19.46 -9.30 6.38
N VAL A 78 -19.22 -10.35 5.60
CA VAL A 78 -19.26 -10.34 4.13
C VAL A 78 -20.28 -11.34 3.61
N VAL A 79 -20.79 -11.07 2.41
CA VAL A 79 -21.71 -11.94 1.67
C VAL A 79 -21.21 -12.13 0.24
N LEU A 80 -21.61 -13.21 -0.42
CA LEU A 80 -21.36 -13.38 -1.84
C LEU A 80 -22.00 -12.22 -2.62
N ALA A 81 -21.20 -11.56 -3.44
CA ALA A 81 -21.63 -10.47 -4.30
C ALA A 81 -22.06 -10.98 -5.68
N ASP A 82 -21.48 -12.11 -6.11
CA ASP A 82 -21.72 -12.75 -7.41
C ASP A 82 -21.40 -14.26 -7.31
N GLU A 83 -21.65 -15.02 -8.38
CA GLU A 83 -21.33 -16.43 -8.48
C GLU A 83 -19.81 -16.67 -8.43
N PRO A 84 -19.34 -17.66 -7.63
CA PRO A 84 -17.94 -18.06 -7.66
C PRO A 84 -17.53 -18.57 -9.04
N TYR A 85 -16.30 -18.24 -9.46
CA TYR A 85 -15.78 -18.58 -10.79
C TYR A 85 -14.33 -19.07 -10.70
N GLN A 86 -13.75 -19.57 -11.79
CA GLN A 86 -12.40 -20.14 -11.78
C GLN A 86 -11.35 -19.23 -12.41
N GLU A 87 -10.15 -19.24 -11.82
CA GLU A 87 -8.94 -18.60 -12.38
C GLU A 87 -7.76 -19.59 -12.35
N LYS A 88 -6.77 -19.36 -13.21
CA LYS A 88 -5.48 -20.06 -13.11
C LYS A 88 -4.56 -19.28 -12.17
N GLN A 89 -4.04 -19.96 -11.15
CA GLN A 89 -3.05 -19.43 -10.23
C GLN A 89 -1.99 -20.50 -9.94
N PRO A 90 -0.75 -20.15 -9.55
CA PRO A 90 0.23 -21.13 -9.12
C PRO A 90 -0.19 -21.82 -7.82
N ASP A 91 0.22 -23.07 -7.67
CA ASP A 91 0.26 -23.76 -6.39
C ASP A 91 1.52 -23.37 -5.59
N VAL A 92 1.72 -23.95 -4.41
CA VAL A 92 2.91 -23.68 -3.58
C VAL A 92 4.23 -24.12 -4.23
N GLU A 93 4.19 -24.96 -5.27
CA GLU A 93 5.35 -25.43 -6.04
C GLU A 93 5.52 -24.62 -7.34
N GLY A 94 4.69 -23.59 -7.57
CA GLY A 94 4.75 -22.74 -8.75
C GLY A 94 4.05 -23.31 -9.99
N ARG A 95 3.36 -24.45 -9.88
CA ARG A 95 2.63 -25.08 -10.99
C ARG A 95 1.26 -24.45 -11.16
N ASP A 96 0.86 -24.20 -12.40
CA ASP A 96 -0.46 -23.64 -12.68
C ASP A 96 -1.57 -24.64 -12.32
N ARG A 97 -2.63 -24.11 -11.70
CA ARG A 97 -3.83 -24.87 -11.30
C ARG A 97 -5.08 -24.00 -11.35
N LEU A 98 -6.24 -24.63 -11.42
CA LEU A 98 -7.52 -23.97 -11.29
C LEU A 98 -7.83 -23.70 -9.81
N VAL A 99 -8.11 -22.44 -9.49
CA VAL A 99 -8.60 -22.02 -8.17
C VAL A 99 -10.01 -21.47 -8.29
N TRP A 100 -10.78 -21.55 -7.21
CA TRP A 100 -12.09 -20.91 -7.13
C TRP A 100 -11.97 -19.52 -6.53
N ILE A 101 -12.54 -18.52 -7.19
CA ILE A 101 -12.64 -17.15 -6.72
C ILE A 101 -14.06 -16.92 -6.22
N PHE A 102 -14.18 -16.36 -5.03
CA PHE A 102 -15.43 -16.00 -4.38
C PHE A 102 -15.54 -14.47 -4.36
N PRO A 103 -16.41 -13.86 -5.19
CA PRO A 103 -16.70 -12.43 -5.13
C PRO A 103 -17.47 -12.12 -3.85
N LEU A 104 -16.89 -11.31 -2.96
CA LEU A 104 -17.44 -11.01 -1.63
C LEU A 104 -17.58 -9.50 -1.43
N ARG A 105 -18.71 -9.06 -0.90
CA ARG A 105 -18.93 -7.67 -0.50
C ARG A 105 -19.24 -7.57 0.97
N LEU A 106 -18.94 -6.42 1.58
CA LEU A 106 -19.30 -6.17 2.96
C LEU A 106 -20.80 -5.94 3.09
N LYS A 107 -21.38 -6.55 4.13
CA LYS A 107 -22.81 -6.40 4.46
C LYS A 107 -23.13 -4.98 4.93
N SER A 108 -22.19 -4.32 5.59
CA SER A 108 -22.31 -2.94 6.07
C SER A 108 -22.05 -1.87 5.01
N GLY A 109 -21.75 -2.26 3.76
CA GLY A 109 -21.43 -1.33 2.67
C GLY A 109 -19.93 -1.21 2.44
N ALA A 110 -19.30 -0.16 2.94
CA ALA A 110 -17.91 0.16 2.59
C ALA A 110 -16.89 -0.52 3.51
N PRO A 111 -15.70 -0.88 2.99
CA PRO A 111 -14.59 -1.37 3.80
C PRO A 111 -14.08 -0.30 4.78
N PRO A 112 -13.61 -0.71 5.97
CA PRO A 112 -13.00 0.20 6.92
C PRO A 112 -11.78 0.86 6.26
N VAL A 113 -11.61 2.13 6.57
CA VAL A 113 -10.49 2.90 6.06
C VAL A 113 -9.22 2.41 6.73
N ILE A 114 -8.20 2.10 5.91
CA ILE A 114 -6.90 1.66 6.41
C ILE A 114 -5.96 2.86 6.48
N PRO A 115 -5.13 2.97 7.53
CA PRO A 115 -4.09 3.98 7.59
C PRO A 115 -3.16 3.87 6.37
N GLY A 116 -2.92 4.99 5.68
CA GLY A 116 -2.04 5.01 4.51
C GLY A 116 -0.61 4.52 4.81
N ALA A 117 -0.13 4.72 6.04
CA ALA A 117 1.15 4.21 6.51
C ALA A 117 1.24 2.66 6.44
N THR A 118 0.15 1.97 6.76
CA THR A 118 0.08 0.50 6.72
C THR A 118 0.23 -0.03 5.29
N LEU A 119 -0.46 0.59 4.31
CA LEU A 119 -0.30 0.21 2.91
C LEU A 119 1.09 0.54 2.37
N LYS A 120 1.68 1.68 2.78
CA LYS A 120 3.05 2.04 2.41
C LYS A 120 4.05 1.00 2.92
N GLN A 121 3.92 0.55 4.16
CA GLN A 121 4.76 -0.49 4.73
C GLN A 121 4.60 -1.83 3.98
N LEU A 122 3.36 -2.21 3.67
CA LEU A 122 3.07 -3.41 2.89
C LEU A 122 3.75 -3.37 1.51
N ASN A 123 3.62 -2.23 0.80
CA ASN A 123 4.27 -2.04 -0.49
C ASN A 123 5.79 -2.15 -0.37
N GLN A 124 6.39 -1.56 0.66
CA GLN A 124 7.84 -1.67 0.89
C GLN A 124 8.28 -3.12 1.09
N VAL A 125 7.50 -3.93 1.82
CA VAL A 125 7.78 -5.36 2.00
C VAL A 125 7.74 -6.09 0.66
N LYS A 126 6.71 -5.84 -0.16
CA LYS A 126 6.56 -6.45 -1.50
C LYS A 126 7.67 -6.01 -2.46
N GLU A 127 8.02 -4.74 -2.48
CA GLU A 127 9.15 -4.22 -3.26
C GLU A 127 10.47 -4.87 -2.86
N ASN A 128 10.71 -5.04 -1.56
CA ASN A 128 11.92 -5.70 -1.06
C ASN A 128 11.95 -7.20 -1.39
N GLN A 129 10.80 -7.86 -1.46
CA GLN A 129 10.70 -9.23 -1.96
C GLN A 129 11.02 -9.29 -3.46
N ALA A 130 10.43 -8.41 -4.26
CA ALA A 130 10.68 -8.35 -5.70
C ALA A 130 12.14 -8.08 -6.03
N ARG A 131 12.81 -7.18 -5.30
CA ARG A 131 14.25 -6.88 -5.46
C ARG A 131 15.20 -8.07 -5.20
N LYS A 132 14.71 -9.13 -4.55
CA LYS A 132 15.50 -10.34 -4.27
C LYS A 132 15.39 -11.40 -5.37
N LEU A 133 14.46 -11.22 -6.31
CA LEU A 133 14.26 -12.12 -7.45
C LEU A 133 15.19 -11.75 -8.60
N SER A 134 15.46 -12.72 -9.47
CA SER A 134 16.16 -12.50 -10.74
C SER A 134 15.28 -11.77 -11.75
N ASP A 135 15.89 -11.16 -12.76
CA ASP A 135 15.16 -10.44 -13.82
C ASP A 135 14.12 -11.33 -14.52
N ALA A 136 14.48 -12.58 -14.81
CA ALA A 136 13.57 -13.55 -15.44
C ALA A 136 12.35 -13.89 -14.55
N GLU A 137 12.56 -14.02 -13.24
CA GLU A 137 11.47 -14.28 -12.29
C GLU A 137 10.54 -13.06 -12.16
N VAL A 138 11.11 -11.84 -12.10
CA VAL A 138 10.34 -10.60 -12.04
C VAL A 138 9.51 -10.42 -13.32
N GLU A 139 10.09 -10.67 -14.49
CA GLU A 139 9.39 -10.56 -15.78
C GLU A 139 8.23 -11.57 -15.87
N ALA A 140 8.48 -12.84 -15.51
CA ALA A 140 7.46 -13.87 -15.51
C ALA A 140 6.29 -13.53 -14.58
N LEU A 141 6.58 -13.02 -13.37
CA LEU A 141 5.55 -12.57 -12.42
C LEU A 141 4.81 -11.33 -12.94
N ALA A 142 5.49 -10.37 -13.55
CA ALA A 142 4.89 -9.15 -14.08
C ALA A 142 3.94 -9.45 -15.24
N LEU A 143 4.32 -10.35 -16.16
CA LEU A 143 3.45 -10.78 -17.27
C LEU A 143 2.23 -11.56 -16.77
N ARG A 144 2.40 -12.37 -15.73
CA ARG A 144 1.32 -13.21 -15.18
C ARG A 144 0.34 -12.42 -14.31
N GLN A 145 0.84 -11.52 -13.47
CA GLN A 145 0.03 -10.76 -12.49
C GLN A 145 -0.34 -9.35 -12.97
N GLY A 146 0.27 -8.89 -14.06
CA GLY A 146 -0.07 -7.63 -14.71
C GLY A 146 -1.55 -7.64 -15.13
N ARG A 147 -2.28 -6.59 -14.79
CA ARG A 147 -3.71 -6.46 -15.08
C ARG A 147 -4.01 -5.10 -15.66
N ALA A 148 -4.94 -5.08 -16.62
CA ALA A 148 -5.50 -3.83 -17.16
C ALA A 148 -6.32 -3.07 -16.10
N ASN A 149 -7.06 -3.81 -15.26
CA ASN A 149 -7.84 -3.25 -14.16
C ASN A 149 -7.12 -3.51 -12.83
N VAL A 150 -6.60 -2.43 -12.23
CA VAL A 150 -5.94 -2.47 -10.92
C VAL A 150 -6.96 -2.34 -9.78
N GLY A 151 -6.76 -3.13 -8.73
CA GLY A 151 -7.58 -3.01 -7.52
C GLY A 151 -7.38 -1.65 -6.85
N LYS A 152 -8.48 -1.06 -6.38
CA LYS A 152 -8.48 0.26 -5.72
C LYS A 152 -8.93 0.11 -4.27
N ARG A 153 -8.34 0.91 -3.39
CA ARG A 153 -8.76 1.00 -1.99
C ARG A 153 -8.54 2.41 -1.44
N SER A 154 -9.53 2.91 -0.72
CA SER A 154 -9.44 4.19 -0.01
C SER A 154 -8.53 4.08 1.23
N THR A 155 -7.78 5.15 1.50
CA THR A 155 -6.90 5.24 2.68
C THR A 155 -7.14 6.54 3.44
N GLN A 156 -6.85 6.51 4.74
CA GLN A 156 -6.81 7.72 5.56
C GLN A 156 -5.37 8.21 5.62
N VAL A 157 -5.16 9.47 5.25
CA VAL A 157 -3.87 10.15 5.35
C VAL A 157 -4.03 11.36 6.25
N THR A 158 -3.23 11.42 7.31
CA THR A 158 -3.10 12.64 8.11
C THR A 158 -2.16 13.59 7.38
N GLN A 159 -2.66 14.77 7.00
CA GLN A 159 -1.86 15.80 6.36
C GLN A 159 -1.66 16.96 7.34
N HIS A 160 -0.40 17.34 7.56
CA HIS A 160 -0.09 18.56 8.30
C HIS A 160 -0.42 19.78 7.44
N GLN A 161 -1.19 20.72 7.99
CA GLN A 161 -1.42 22.01 7.38
C GLN A 161 -0.17 22.87 7.56
N ARG A 162 0.56 23.11 6.47
CA ARG A 162 1.81 23.89 6.46
C ARG A 162 1.54 25.34 6.08
N SER A 163 2.30 26.26 6.65
CA SER A 163 2.23 27.68 6.35
C SER A 163 2.73 27.94 4.92
N PRO A 164 1.87 28.47 4.02
CA PRO A 164 2.30 28.80 2.67
C PRO A 164 3.37 29.90 2.67
N TRP A 165 3.38 30.75 3.69
CA TRP A 165 4.34 31.84 3.85
C TRP A 165 5.74 31.33 4.18
N VAL A 166 5.85 30.33 5.07
CA VAL A 166 7.14 29.69 5.40
C VAL A 166 7.70 28.97 4.17
N ALA A 167 6.83 28.25 3.46
CA ALA A 167 7.22 27.54 2.24
C ALA A 167 7.70 28.51 1.13
N GLU A 168 6.98 29.60 0.89
CA GLU A 168 7.36 30.60 -0.10
C GLU A 168 8.62 31.37 0.29
N HIS A 169 8.76 31.71 1.58
CA HIS A 169 9.96 32.36 2.11
C HIS A 169 11.22 31.54 1.83
N ALA A 170 11.21 30.23 2.12
CA ALA A 170 12.34 29.35 1.85
C ALA A 170 12.73 29.33 0.36
N LYS A 171 11.75 29.26 -0.55
CA LYS A 171 12.00 29.26 -2.01
C LYS A 171 12.60 30.58 -2.50
N ARG A 172 12.12 31.72 -1.99
CA ARG A 172 12.67 33.04 -2.34
C ARG A 172 14.07 33.23 -1.80
N ARG A 173 14.31 32.83 -0.54
CA ARG A 173 15.63 32.89 0.11
C ARG A 173 16.68 32.13 -0.69
N SER A 174 16.32 30.98 -1.26
CA SER A 174 17.24 30.15 -2.02
C SER A 174 17.58 30.69 -3.42
N LYS A 175 16.89 31.76 -3.87
CA LYS A 175 17.13 32.45 -5.16
C LYS A 175 17.15 31.49 -6.36
N GLY A 176 16.30 30.46 -6.33
CA GLY A 176 16.19 29.48 -7.41
C GLY A 176 17.24 28.36 -7.39
N LEU A 177 18.11 28.32 -6.38
CA LEU A 177 19.09 27.26 -6.16
C LEU A 177 18.64 26.32 -5.04
N CYS A 178 19.14 25.09 -5.07
CA CYS A 178 18.93 24.11 -4.00
C CYS A 178 19.78 24.46 -2.77
N ASP A 179 19.18 24.51 -1.57
CA ASP A 179 19.90 24.79 -0.33
C ASP A 179 20.92 23.69 0.05
N LEU A 180 20.78 22.47 -0.48
CA LEU A 180 21.73 21.37 -0.22
C LEU A 180 22.87 21.32 -1.24
N CYS A 181 22.57 21.12 -2.52
CA CYS A 181 23.59 20.91 -3.56
C CYS A 181 24.02 22.20 -4.28
N GLN A 182 23.35 23.32 -4.01
CA GLN A 182 23.58 24.64 -4.64
C GLN A 182 23.46 24.69 -6.16
N GLN A 183 22.93 23.62 -6.77
CA GLN A 183 22.62 23.59 -8.20
C GLN A 183 21.22 24.17 -8.45
N ALA A 184 21.01 24.63 -9.69
CA ALA A 184 19.68 24.95 -10.18
C ALA A 184 18.77 23.72 -10.14
N SER A 185 17.45 23.94 -10.09
CA SER A 185 16.48 22.87 -10.24
C SER A 185 16.68 22.11 -11.57
N PRO A 186 16.52 20.78 -11.61
CA PRO A 186 16.61 20.00 -12.85
C PRO A 186 15.54 20.37 -13.89
N PHE A 187 14.47 21.06 -13.49
CA PHE A 187 13.45 21.56 -14.39
C PHE A 187 12.72 22.79 -13.80
N ASN A 188 12.03 23.51 -14.68
CA ASN A 188 11.21 24.67 -14.32
C ASN A 188 9.71 24.34 -14.33
N ARG A 189 8.92 25.17 -13.66
CA ARG A 189 7.46 25.19 -13.79
C ARG A 189 7.07 25.74 -15.16
N LYS A 190 5.78 25.61 -15.49
CA LYS A 190 5.21 26.14 -16.74
C LYS A 190 5.38 27.65 -16.89
N ASP A 191 5.45 28.38 -15.78
CA ASP A 191 5.69 29.84 -15.73
C ASP A 191 7.17 30.23 -15.84
N GLY A 192 8.08 29.25 -16.02
CA GLY A 192 9.52 29.47 -16.14
C GLY A 192 10.28 29.51 -14.81
N THR A 193 9.61 29.51 -13.66
CA THR A 193 10.27 29.53 -12.35
C THR A 193 10.91 28.18 -11.99
N PRO A 194 12.05 28.14 -11.26
CA PRO A 194 12.67 26.88 -10.84
C PRO A 194 11.75 26.02 -9.96
N TYR A 195 11.68 24.71 -10.23
CA TYR A 195 10.92 23.78 -9.39
C TYR A 195 11.70 23.38 -8.13
N LEU A 196 11.40 24.04 -7.01
CA LEU A 196 11.92 23.67 -5.70
C LEU A 196 10.80 23.19 -4.76
N GLU A 197 11.15 22.22 -3.92
CA GLU A 197 10.30 21.63 -2.89
C GLU A 197 10.80 22.06 -1.50
N THR A 198 9.89 22.35 -0.58
CA THR A 198 10.24 22.74 0.78
C THR A 198 10.37 21.53 1.69
N HIS A 199 11.43 21.50 2.49
CA HIS A 199 11.70 20.45 3.46
C HIS A 199 11.99 21.03 4.84
N HIS A 200 11.42 20.42 5.87
CA HIS A 200 11.76 20.73 7.25
C HIS A 200 12.99 19.92 7.66
N ILE A 201 14.06 20.57 8.13
CA ILE A 201 15.32 19.90 8.50
C ILE A 201 15.05 18.92 9.66
N GLU A 202 14.38 19.41 10.70
CA GLU A 202 13.71 18.59 11.69
C GLU A 202 12.27 18.35 11.22
N TRP A 203 11.92 17.09 11.02
CA TRP A 203 10.66 16.75 10.36
C TRP A 203 9.46 17.02 11.28
N LEU A 204 8.37 17.53 10.71
CA LEU A 204 7.10 17.74 11.44
C LEU A 204 6.60 16.49 12.16
N VAL A 205 6.72 15.32 11.52
CA VAL A 205 6.31 14.02 12.12
C VAL A 205 7.17 13.63 13.32
N HIS A 206 8.35 14.23 13.48
CA HIS A 206 9.25 14.04 14.63
C HIS A 206 9.21 15.22 15.61
N GLY A 207 8.24 16.13 15.47
CA GLY A 207 8.07 17.29 16.36
C GLY A 207 8.75 18.58 15.90
N GLY A 208 9.39 18.59 14.72
CA GLY A 208 10.00 19.80 14.17
C GLY A 208 8.98 20.91 13.90
N ALA A 209 9.39 22.16 14.04
CA ALA A 209 8.50 23.31 13.91
C ALA A 209 8.31 23.75 12.44
N ASP A 210 7.13 24.27 12.11
CA ASP A 210 6.85 24.88 10.79
C ASP A 210 7.28 26.34 10.75
N THR A 211 8.60 26.58 10.79
CA THR A 211 9.19 27.93 10.84
C THR A 211 10.26 28.13 9.78
N VAL A 212 10.68 29.38 9.57
CA VAL A 212 11.67 29.75 8.56
C VAL A 212 13.07 29.23 8.89
N GLU A 213 13.37 29.04 10.18
CA GLU A 213 14.63 28.51 10.73
C GLU A 213 14.73 26.98 10.61
N ASN A 214 13.62 26.30 10.32
CA ASN A 214 13.61 24.86 10.14
C ASN A 214 13.27 24.45 8.70
N THR A 215 12.96 25.40 7.80
CA THR A 215 12.48 25.09 6.44
C THR A 215 13.48 25.54 5.38
N VAL A 216 13.83 24.63 4.46
CA VAL A 216 14.75 24.85 3.33
C VAL A 216 14.08 24.55 1.98
N ALA A 217 14.64 25.09 0.89
CA ALA A 217 14.19 24.82 -0.47
C ALA A 217 15.20 23.90 -1.20
N LEU A 218 14.73 22.73 -1.63
CA LEU A 218 15.54 21.68 -2.22
C LEU A 218 15.08 21.36 -3.65
N CYS A 219 16.01 20.97 -4.52
CA CYS A 219 15.64 20.35 -5.78
C CYS A 219 15.03 18.95 -5.54
N PRO A 220 14.26 18.39 -6.50
CA PRO A 220 13.58 17.10 -6.32
C PRO A 220 14.51 15.95 -5.94
N ASN A 221 15.73 15.95 -6.47
CA ASN A 221 16.73 14.91 -6.18
C ASN A 221 17.21 15.00 -4.72
N CYS A 222 17.60 16.19 -4.26
CA CYS A 222 18.03 16.41 -2.88
C CYS A 222 16.89 16.22 -1.89
N HIS A 223 15.68 16.69 -2.23
CA HIS A 223 14.50 16.46 -1.40
C HIS A 223 14.24 14.96 -1.23
N ARG A 224 14.25 14.18 -2.31
CA ARG A 224 14.08 12.73 -2.22
C ARG A 224 15.22 12.05 -1.46
N LYS A 225 16.48 12.49 -1.65
CA LYS A 225 17.64 12.02 -0.89
C LYS A 225 17.42 12.17 0.61
N MET A 226 16.93 13.33 1.06
CA MET A 226 16.61 13.56 2.49
C MET A 226 15.57 12.56 3.00
N HIS A 227 14.51 12.29 2.23
CA HIS A 227 13.48 11.31 2.62
C HIS A 227 13.95 9.85 2.63
N VAL A 228 14.97 9.51 1.83
CA VAL A 228 15.46 8.14 1.68
C VAL A 228 16.61 7.84 2.65
N LEU A 229 17.53 8.79 2.83
CA LEU A 229 18.77 8.58 3.60
C LEU A 229 18.74 9.17 5.00
N ASP A 230 17.99 10.26 5.22
CA ASP A 230 17.96 11.02 6.48
C ASP A 230 19.35 11.33 7.08
N ASP A 231 20.31 11.65 6.22
CA ASP A 231 21.73 11.76 6.57
C ASP A 231 22.03 13.00 7.44
N GLN A 232 22.79 12.79 8.53
CA GLN A 232 23.12 13.86 9.48
C GLN A 232 24.11 14.89 8.92
N THR A 233 24.94 14.52 7.96
CA THR A 233 25.86 15.44 7.29
C THR A 233 25.10 16.41 6.40
N ASP A 234 24.12 15.91 5.64
CA ASP A 234 23.24 16.76 4.83
C ASP A 234 22.44 17.74 5.71
N LYS A 235 21.91 17.28 6.86
CA LYS A 235 21.23 18.15 7.84
C LYS A 235 22.14 19.28 8.33
N LYS A 236 23.40 18.98 8.66
CA LYS A 236 24.38 20.00 9.09
C LYS A 236 24.65 21.04 8.00
N VAL A 237 24.75 20.61 6.73
CA VAL A 237 24.90 21.53 5.60
C VAL A 237 23.69 22.47 5.50
N LEU A 238 22.48 21.94 5.66
CA LEU A 238 21.25 22.74 5.60
C LEU A 238 21.16 23.74 6.76
N VAL A 239 21.50 23.34 7.98
CA VAL A 239 21.54 24.25 9.13
C VAL A 239 22.56 25.37 8.91
N ALA A 240 23.77 25.03 8.44
CA ALA A 240 24.78 26.02 8.11
C ALA A 240 24.30 26.97 7.00
N ARG A 241 23.55 26.46 6.01
CA ARG A 241 22.98 27.28 4.94
C ARG A 241 21.97 28.30 5.47
N LEU A 242 21.11 27.89 6.42
CA LEU A 242 20.13 28.78 7.03
C LEU A 242 20.79 29.91 7.83
N ASN A 243 21.88 29.62 8.53
CA ASN A 243 22.61 30.61 9.33
C ASN A 243 23.49 31.56 8.49
N ALA A 244 23.73 31.25 7.22
CA ALA A 244 24.57 32.05 6.32
C ALA A 244 23.79 33.16 5.56
N HIS A 245 22.48 33.24 5.78
CA HIS A 245 21.59 34.25 5.20
C HIS A 245 21.20 35.29 6.25
#